data_AF-A0A9P4XJL2-F1
#
_entry.id   AF-A0A9P4XJL2-F1
#
_cell.length_a   1.000
_cell.length_b   1.000
_cell.length_c   1.000
_cell.angle_alpha   90.00
_cell.angle_beta   90.00
_cell.angle_gamma   90.00
#
_symmetry.space_group_name_H-M   'P 1'
#
loop_
_entity.id
_entity.type
_entity.pdbx_description
1 polymer ?
#
loop_
_entity_poly.entity_id
_entity_poly.type
_entity_poly.pdbx_seq_one_letter_code
_entity_poly.pdbx_strand_id
1 'polypeptide(L)'
;MWHLVRILAASRLWFSDGNPIATQRGGHGVSSRLIVDGQGFLDVTEMRSLDSMVLDANGATLWLKRRERYSSRFACPSLQNSPYPLSLSLQIDDGGNFSLSIANIPSILTACYSISEQVSGRLKPLPEISAEDTAFINKMIEQKFIPYQNIPDAPKRPIQEIRALGRQYFPFTPYNFELAMTLYDWTTASFARMVLFKIFQYTGINTGIAALPHPLDRESLAVNIWQSNFSVYTPQDADYMRTFLMQPAHSFDNLTAQLEEVIDEVYNFSEIGNRLLVAAMQSMPRTPIASKPRLFSGQVDIEQLGTERFGIEFEECPLNEGPVGVELTHSLTDALASYMAVGKTVTTKMVWSFTDSMEEAMHYSNGIVLVLNPPSGASVWDSVSFVTPLSDDPAKMEYTAAPGTKFKIQSVQHTAVSGKPVTMIGLEPVLERDGPLKAPPMLEEIRQQRLSADVVEHDVVRLGEQGIDFHGSVPSRRGRYKTERQGKNGWMDE
;
A
#
# COMPACT_ATOMS: atom_id res chain seq x y z
N MET A 1 -0.96 -11.24 22.02
CA MET A 1 -2.11 -11.82 21.30
C MET A 1 -3.30 -11.55 22.18
N TRP A 2 -4.48 -11.43 21.60
CA TRP A 2 -5.71 -11.06 22.29
C TRP A 2 -6.90 -11.76 21.64
N HIS A 3 -8.03 -11.81 22.33
CA HIS A 3 -9.31 -12.28 21.77
C HIS A 3 -10.46 -11.55 22.46
N LEU A 4 -11.57 -11.38 21.75
CA LEU A 4 -12.79 -10.81 22.32
C LEU A 4 -13.56 -11.91 23.07
N VAL A 5 -13.82 -11.72 24.37
CA VAL A 5 -14.58 -12.66 25.22
C VAL A 5 -15.95 -12.17 25.62
N ARG A 6 -16.14 -10.84 25.64
CA ARG A 6 -17.39 -10.19 26.02
C ARG A 6 -17.66 -9.12 24.99
N ILE A 7 -18.82 -9.20 24.35
CA ILE A 7 -19.17 -8.32 23.25
C ILE A 7 -20.58 -7.82 23.50
N LEU A 8 -20.71 -6.51 23.61
CA LEU A 8 -21.97 -5.80 23.73
C LEU A 8 -22.09 -4.89 22.50
N ALA A 9 -22.64 -5.44 21.43
CA ALA A 9 -22.92 -4.72 20.18
C ALA A 9 -24.25 -5.23 19.62
N ALA A 10 -25.10 -4.32 19.15
CA ALA A 10 -26.35 -4.67 18.48
C ALA A 10 -26.12 -5.08 17.02
N SER A 11 -25.08 -4.53 16.39
CA SER A 11 -24.69 -4.83 15.00
C SER A 11 -24.02 -6.19 14.85
N ARG A 12 -24.11 -6.74 13.63
CA ARG A 12 -23.31 -7.88 13.22
C ARG A 12 -21.84 -7.47 13.10
N LEU A 13 -20.95 -8.43 13.37
CA LEU A 13 -19.52 -8.21 13.44
C LEU A 13 -18.78 -9.24 12.61
N TRP A 14 -17.74 -8.81 11.89
CA TRP A 14 -16.86 -9.67 11.11
C TRP A 14 -15.42 -9.20 11.25
N PHE A 15 -14.46 -10.12 11.20
CA PHE A 15 -13.08 -9.74 11.01
C PHE A 15 -12.67 -9.90 9.56
N SER A 16 -11.83 -8.99 9.07
CA SER A 16 -11.31 -9.00 7.70
C SER A 16 -10.43 -10.22 7.38
N ASP A 17 -10.01 -10.99 8.39
CA ASP A 17 -9.27 -12.24 8.22
C ASP A 17 -10.19 -13.45 7.94
N GLY A 18 -11.51 -13.25 7.94
CA GLY A 18 -12.51 -14.30 7.72
C GLY A 18 -12.69 -15.28 8.89
N ASN A 19 -11.91 -15.15 9.97
CA ASN A 19 -11.97 -16.05 11.10
C ASN A 19 -13.12 -15.68 12.07
N PRO A 20 -13.63 -16.63 12.88
CA PRO A 20 -14.62 -16.34 13.91
C PRO A 20 -14.21 -15.22 14.88
N ILE A 21 -15.19 -14.52 15.46
CA ILE A 21 -14.93 -13.38 16.36
C ILE A 21 -14.11 -13.78 17.59
N ALA A 22 -14.37 -14.97 18.16
CA ALA A 22 -13.67 -15.48 19.33
C ALA A 22 -12.23 -15.95 19.05
N THR A 23 -11.83 -16.04 17.78
CA THR A 23 -10.48 -16.46 17.40
C THR A 23 -9.44 -15.50 17.97
N GLN A 24 -8.34 -16.08 18.46
CA GLN A 24 -7.19 -15.33 18.95
C GLN A 24 -6.48 -14.60 17.81
N ARG A 25 -6.21 -13.32 18.03
CA ARG A 25 -5.64 -12.38 17.07
C ARG A 25 -4.48 -11.61 17.65
N GLY A 26 -3.87 -10.79 16.80
CA GLY A 26 -2.67 -10.03 17.11
C GLY A 26 -1.41 -10.88 17.04
N GLY A 27 -0.36 -10.37 17.68
CA GLY A 27 1.01 -10.69 17.30
C GLY A 27 1.79 -9.39 17.14
N HIS A 28 3.11 -9.43 17.34
CA HIS A 28 3.91 -8.23 17.17
C HIS A 28 3.83 -7.76 15.71
N GLY A 29 3.35 -6.54 15.48
CA GLY A 29 3.24 -5.99 14.13
C GLY A 29 2.06 -6.56 13.33
N VAL A 30 1.01 -7.04 14.02
CA VAL A 30 -0.25 -7.49 13.40
C VAL A 30 -1.36 -6.48 13.68
N SER A 31 -2.09 -6.10 12.64
CA SER A 31 -3.33 -5.33 12.73
C SER A 31 -4.50 -6.22 12.36
N SER A 32 -5.59 -6.14 13.12
CA SER A 32 -6.84 -6.84 12.81
C SER A 32 -7.98 -5.85 12.71
N ARG A 33 -8.72 -5.89 11.60
CA ARG A 33 -9.88 -5.04 11.37
C ARG A 33 -11.17 -5.78 11.72
N LEU A 34 -11.90 -5.25 12.69
CA LEU A 34 -13.27 -5.60 12.99
C LEU A 34 -14.21 -4.68 12.22
N ILE A 35 -15.11 -5.26 11.45
CA ILE A 35 -16.13 -4.59 10.65
C ILE A 35 -17.43 -4.66 11.43
N VAL A 36 -18.03 -3.50 11.68
CA VAL A 36 -19.26 -3.33 12.45
C VAL A 36 -20.37 -2.92 11.49
N ASP A 37 -21.36 -3.80 11.32
CA ASP A 37 -22.45 -3.61 10.34
C ASP A 37 -23.13 -2.26 10.49
N GLY A 38 -23.17 -1.50 9.40
CA GLY A 38 -23.77 -0.17 9.33
C GLY A 38 -23.11 0.93 10.16
N GLN A 39 -22.01 0.65 10.88
CA GLN A 39 -21.41 1.63 11.81
C GLN A 39 -19.96 2.02 11.48
N GLY A 40 -19.12 1.09 11.03
CA GLY A 40 -17.72 1.42 10.74
C GLY A 40 -16.72 0.29 10.99
N PHE A 41 -15.45 0.69 11.15
CA PHE A 41 -14.32 -0.22 11.40
C PHE A 41 -13.63 0.08 12.74
N LEU A 42 -13.30 -0.99 13.46
CA LEU A 42 -12.37 -0.96 14.59
C LEU A 42 -11.09 -1.69 14.18
N ASP A 43 -10.02 -0.94 13.99
CA ASP A 43 -8.69 -1.51 13.78
C ASP A 43 -7.99 -1.67 15.13
N VAL A 44 -7.58 -2.89 15.45
CA VAL A 44 -6.78 -3.20 16.65
C VAL A 44 -5.39 -3.66 16.23
N THR A 45 -4.39 -2.85 16.53
CA THR A 45 -2.99 -3.11 16.19
C THR A 45 -2.19 -3.42 17.46
N GLU A 46 -1.49 -4.54 17.44
CA GLU A 46 -0.68 -4.98 18.57
C GLU A 46 0.81 -4.66 18.37
N MET A 47 1.37 -3.94 19.34
CA MET A 47 2.79 -3.63 19.43
C MET A 47 3.37 -4.19 20.73
N ARG A 48 4.63 -4.65 20.69
CA ARG A 48 5.32 -5.24 21.84
C ARG A 48 6.76 -4.74 21.92
N SER A 49 7.24 -4.56 23.13
CA SER A 49 8.66 -4.50 23.48
C SER A 49 8.98 -5.52 24.58
N LEU A 50 10.21 -5.54 25.07
CA LEU A 50 10.60 -6.43 26.18
C LEU A 50 9.76 -6.18 27.44
N ASP A 51 9.49 -4.91 27.73
CA ASP A 51 8.86 -4.49 28.97
C ASP A 51 7.47 -3.89 28.78
N SER A 52 6.93 -3.88 27.55
CA SER A 52 5.59 -3.35 27.32
C SER A 52 4.84 -4.02 26.17
N MET A 53 3.51 -3.92 26.22
CA MET A 53 2.60 -4.28 25.14
C MET A 53 1.57 -3.16 24.99
N VAL A 54 1.25 -2.81 23.76
CA VAL A 54 0.24 -1.80 23.41
C VAL A 54 -0.75 -2.43 22.44
N LEU A 55 -2.03 -2.20 22.68
CA LEU A 55 -3.09 -2.39 21.71
C LEU A 55 -3.61 -1.03 21.32
N ASP A 56 -3.32 -0.63 20.09
CA ASP A 56 -3.85 0.59 19.48
C ASP A 56 -5.17 0.26 18.79
N ALA A 57 -6.27 0.78 19.35
CA ALA A 57 -7.62 0.67 18.84
C ALA A 57 -8.04 2.02 18.23
N ASN A 58 -7.89 2.19 16.91
CA ASN A 58 -8.15 3.47 16.21
C ASN A 58 -7.52 4.72 16.90
N GLY A 59 -6.30 4.60 17.42
CA GLY A 59 -5.57 5.65 18.14
C GLY A 59 -5.78 5.63 19.67
N ALA A 60 -6.79 4.91 20.18
CA ALA A 60 -7.01 4.72 21.60
C ALA A 60 -6.19 3.53 22.12
N THR A 61 -5.24 3.76 23.03
CA THR A 61 -4.22 2.75 23.39
C THR A 61 -4.48 2.08 24.74
N LEU A 62 -4.75 0.77 24.74
CA LEU A 62 -4.56 -0.07 25.93
C LEU A 62 -3.08 -0.43 26.04
N TRP A 63 -2.56 -0.50 27.25
CA TRP A 63 -1.15 -0.83 27.46
C TRP A 63 -0.92 -1.64 28.72
N LEU A 64 0.13 -2.46 28.67
CA LEU A 64 0.73 -3.16 29.79
C LEU A 64 2.20 -2.72 29.84
N LYS A 65 2.65 -2.12 30.94
CA LYS A 65 4.04 -1.67 31.14
C LYS A 65 4.63 -2.32 32.36
N ARG A 66 5.81 -2.92 32.24
CA ARG A 66 6.48 -3.60 33.36
C ARG A 66 6.79 -2.61 34.46
N ARG A 67 6.55 -3.02 35.70
CA ARG A 67 6.91 -2.23 36.88
C ARG A 67 8.43 -2.27 37.07
N GLU A 68 9.06 -1.11 37.18
CA GLU A 68 10.53 -0.96 37.33
C GLU A 68 11.08 -1.65 38.60
N ARG A 69 10.25 -1.85 39.63
CA ARG A 69 10.64 -2.42 40.92
C ARG A 69 10.03 -3.81 41.11
N TYR A 70 10.68 -4.85 40.59
CA TYR A 70 10.43 -6.21 41.05
C TYR A 70 11.72 -6.90 41.49
N SER A 71 11.80 -7.18 42.79
CA SER A 71 12.92 -7.85 43.45
C SER A 71 12.95 -9.34 43.10
N SER A 72 14.01 -9.74 42.38
CA SER A 72 14.77 -11.03 42.32
C SER A 72 14.16 -12.41 42.68
N ARG A 73 12.90 -12.57 43.08
CA ARG A 73 12.32 -13.87 43.48
C ARG A 73 11.29 -14.44 42.49
N PHE A 74 10.79 -13.65 41.55
CA PHE A 74 9.85 -14.10 40.51
C PHE A 74 10.26 -13.54 39.15
N ALA A 75 10.38 -14.42 38.14
CA ALA A 75 10.57 -14.01 36.76
C ALA A 75 9.23 -13.55 36.19
N CYS A 76 9.12 -12.26 35.84
CA CYS A 76 7.95 -11.76 35.15
C CYS A 76 7.83 -12.43 33.77
N PRO A 77 6.63 -12.91 33.39
CA PRO A 77 6.44 -13.55 32.10
C PRO A 77 6.72 -12.55 30.98
N SER A 78 7.57 -12.93 30.02
CA SER A 78 7.85 -12.08 28.86
C SER A 78 6.57 -11.81 28.07
N LEU A 79 6.30 -10.55 27.76
CA LEU A 79 5.18 -10.17 26.89
C LEU A 79 5.44 -10.54 25.43
N GLN A 80 6.70 -10.72 25.02
CA GLN A 80 7.04 -11.12 23.65
C GLN A 80 6.55 -12.52 23.32
N ASN A 81 6.64 -13.47 24.27
CA ASN A 81 6.28 -14.88 24.08
C ASN A 81 5.21 -15.33 25.07
N SER A 82 4.38 -14.41 25.56
CA SER A 82 3.38 -14.73 26.60
C SER A 82 2.41 -15.80 26.10
N PRO A 83 2.24 -16.92 26.82
CA PRO A 83 1.20 -17.91 26.53
C PRO A 83 -0.20 -17.44 26.97
N TYR A 84 -0.29 -16.26 27.60
CA TYR A 84 -1.55 -15.70 28.10
C TYR A 84 -2.08 -14.64 27.11
N PRO A 85 -3.00 -14.99 26.21
CA PRO A 85 -3.66 -14.00 25.39
C PRO A 85 -4.52 -13.08 26.26
N LEU A 86 -4.58 -11.79 25.91
CA LEU A 86 -5.44 -10.84 26.60
C LEU A 86 -6.91 -11.11 26.24
N SER A 87 -7.74 -11.37 27.25
CA SER A 87 -9.18 -11.43 27.09
C SER A 87 -9.75 -10.02 27.11
N LEU A 88 -10.34 -9.59 26.00
CA LEU A 88 -10.87 -8.24 25.85
C LEU A 88 -12.41 -8.23 25.91
N SER A 89 -12.96 -7.18 26.51
CA SER A 89 -14.38 -6.84 26.46
C SER A 89 -14.57 -5.66 25.53
N LEU A 90 -15.47 -5.77 24.57
CA LEU A 90 -15.81 -4.72 23.62
C LEU A 90 -17.28 -4.34 23.78
N GLN A 91 -17.54 -3.04 23.93
CA GLN A 91 -18.88 -2.46 23.86
C GLN A 91 -18.91 -1.45 22.72
N ILE A 92 -19.95 -1.49 21.90
CA ILE A 92 -20.19 -0.55 20.82
C ILE A 92 -21.62 -0.02 20.96
N ASP A 93 -21.78 1.30 20.95
CA ASP A 93 -23.10 1.95 20.97
C ASP A 93 -23.62 2.24 19.54
N ASP A 94 -24.88 2.64 19.43
CA ASP A 94 -25.52 2.94 18.13
C ASP A 94 -24.93 4.18 17.43
N GLY A 95 -24.13 4.97 18.14
CA GLY A 95 -23.43 6.15 17.61
C GLY A 95 -22.04 5.84 17.05
N GLY A 96 -21.63 4.57 17.00
CA GLY A 96 -20.31 4.16 16.56
C GLY A 96 -19.19 4.53 17.55
N ASN A 97 -19.51 4.82 18.81
CA ASN A 97 -18.49 4.90 19.86
C ASN A 97 -18.24 3.50 20.41
N PHE A 98 -16.97 3.21 20.70
CA PHE A 98 -16.57 1.96 21.31
C PHE A 98 -15.91 2.17 22.67
N SER A 99 -16.02 1.16 23.51
CA SER A 99 -15.22 0.99 24.71
C SER A 99 -14.58 -0.39 24.69
N LEU A 100 -13.26 -0.43 24.83
CA LEU A 100 -12.45 -1.64 24.85
C LEU A 100 -11.76 -1.75 26.21
N SER A 101 -11.95 -2.87 26.91
CA SER A 101 -11.33 -3.11 28.22
C SER A 101 -10.75 -4.51 28.34
N ILE A 102 -9.87 -4.72 29.31
CA ILE A 102 -9.33 -6.05 29.61
C ILE A 102 -10.26 -6.75 30.61
N ALA A 103 -10.89 -7.85 30.19
CA ALA A 103 -11.95 -8.51 30.94
C ALA A 103 -11.46 -9.35 32.11
N ASN A 104 -10.33 -10.04 31.94
CA ASN A 104 -9.74 -10.94 32.94
C ASN A 104 -8.22 -10.77 32.90
N ILE A 105 -7.65 -10.09 33.88
CA ILE A 105 -6.20 -9.94 33.99
C ILE A 105 -5.67 -11.01 34.95
N PRO A 106 -4.82 -11.94 34.49
CA PRO A 106 -4.13 -12.88 35.37
C PRO A 106 -3.39 -12.15 36.50
N SER A 107 -3.47 -12.66 37.73
CA SER A 107 -2.81 -12.06 38.90
C SER A 107 -1.30 -11.91 38.73
N ILE A 108 -0.67 -12.80 37.96
CA ILE A 108 0.75 -12.70 37.62
C ILE A 108 1.06 -11.48 36.74
N LEU A 109 0.13 -11.07 35.87
CA LEU A 109 0.29 -9.86 35.05
C LEU A 109 0.05 -8.60 35.89
N THR A 110 -0.96 -8.57 36.76
CA THR A 110 -1.17 -7.40 37.65
C THR A 110 -0.06 -7.20 38.68
N ALA A 111 0.64 -8.28 39.07
CA ALA A 111 1.83 -8.19 39.89
C ALA A 111 2.97 -7.51 39.12
N CYS A 112 3.31 -7.99 37.93
CA CYS A 112 4.48 -7.55 37.17
C CYS A 112 4.29 -6.27 36.35
N TYR A 113 3.05 -5.94 35.96
CA TYR A 113 2.75 -4.88 35.01
C TYR A 113 1.75 -3.87 35.58
N SER A 114 1.97 -2.60 35.25
CA SER A 114 0.96 -1.56 35.28
C SER A 114 0.11 -1.66 34.01
N ILE A 115 -1.20 -1.49 34.13
CA ILE A 115 -2.15 -1.85 33.08
C ILE A 115 -3.17 -0.73 32.91
N SER A 116 -3.42 -0.34 31.66
CA SER A 116 -4.60 0.44 31.30
C SER A 116 -5.79 -0.50 31.18
N GLU A 117 -6.80 -0.30 32.02
CA GLU A 117 -7.94 -1.23 32.10
C GLU A 117 -8.95 -1.04 30.97
N GLN A 118 -9.14 0.20 30.50
CA GLN A 118 -10.17 0.57 29.53
C GLN A 118 -9.74 1.77 28.69
N VAL A 119 -10.15 1.76 27.42
CA VAL A 119 -10.10 2.90 26.52
C VAL A 119 -11.40 3.04 25.76
N SER A 120 -11.63 4.23 25.22
CA SER A 120 -12.79 4.51 24.38
C SER A 120 -12.39 5.36 23.18
N GLY A 121 -13.15 5.25 22.10
CA GLY A 121 -12.89 5.96 20.86
C GLY A 121 -14.07 5.84 19.90
N ARG A 122 -13.83 6.16 18.63
CA ARG A 122 -14.81 6.04 17.56
C ARG A 122 -14.39 5.03 16.52
N LEU A 123 -15.38 4.35 15.94
CA LEU A 123 -15.17 3.56 14.73
C LEU A 123 -14.75 4.49 13.59
N LYS A 124 -13.89 3.99 12.70
CA LYS A 124 -13.62 4.64 11.43
C LYS A 124 -14.88 4.52 10.56
N PRO A 125 -15.29 5.57 9.85
CA PRO A 125 -16.52 5.52 9.06
C PRO A 125 -16.41 4.46 7.95
N LEU A 126 -17.57 3.91 7.57
CA LEU A 126 -17.67 3.15 6.31
C LEU A 126 -17.50 4.13 5.14
N PRO A 127 -16.85 3.73 4.04
CA PRO A 127 -16.77 4.56 2.85
C PRO A 127 -18.17 4.76 2.24
N GLU A 128 -18.37 5.89 1.58
CA GLU A 128 -19.54 6.09 0.73
C GLU A 128 -19.39 5.26 -0.55
N ILE A 129 -20.45 4.54 -0.92
CA ILE A 129 -20.48 3.70 -2.11
C ILE A 129 -21.75 4.06 -2.91
N SER A 130 -21.55 4.64 -4.09
CA SER A 130 -22.65 5.01 -4.99
C SER A 130 -23.21 3.78 -5.69
N ALA A 131 -24.53 3.55 -5.56
CA ALA A 131 -25.22 2.49 -6.28
C ALA A 131 -25.10 2.66 -7.81
N GLU A 132 -25.07 3.91 -8.30
CA GLU A 132 -24.92 4.21 -9.72
C GLU A 132 -23.51 3.84 -10.23
N ASP A 133 -22.47 4.21 -9.48
CA ASP A 133 -21.09 3.84 -9.79
C ASP A 133 -20.93 2.31 -9.84
N THR A 134 -21.53 1.60 -8.87
CA THR A 134 -21.47 0.12 -8.84
C THR A 134 -22.22 -0.53 -10.00
N ALA A 135 -23.37 0.02 -10.40
CA ALA A 135 -24.11 -0.47 -11.56
C ALA A 135 -23.31 -0.28 -12.86
N PHE A 136 -22.61 0.85 -12.98
CA PHE A 136 -21.70 1.10 -14.11
C PHE A 136 -20.55 0.09 -14.14
N ILE A 137 -19.87 -0.15 -13.01
CA ILE A 137 -18.80 -1.15 -12.94
C ILE A 137 -19.32 -2.55 -13.24
N ASN A 138 -20.50 -2.94 -12.75
CA ASN A 138 -21.07 -4.25 -13.09
C ASN A 138 -21.31 -4.39 -14.60
N LYS A 139 -21.77 -3.33 -15.28
CA LYS A 139 -21.87 -3.33 -16.75
C LYS A 139 -20.50 -3.52 -17.42
N MET A 140 -19.46 -2.83 -16.94
CA MET A 140 -18.09 -3.00 -17.46
C MET A 140 -17.54 -4.41 -17.23
N ILE A 141 -17.92 -5.06 -16.12
CA ILE A 141 -17.59 -6.46 -15.84
C ILE A 141 -18.30 -7.40 -16.83
N GLU A 142 -19.61 -7.24 -17.02
CA GLU A 142 -20.40 -8.04 -17.98
C GLU A 142 -19.88 -7.92 -19.41
N GLN A 143 -19.44 -6.72 -19.79
CA GLN A 143 -18.87 -6.42 -21.10
C GLN A 143 -17.39 -6.81 -21.23
N LYS A 144 -16.76 -7.35 -20.17
CA LYS A 144 -15.36 -7.77 -20.14
C LYS A 144 -14.35 -6.64 -20.40
N PHE A 145 -14.70 -5.42 -19.98
CA PHE A 145 -13.76 -4.33 -19.77
C PHE A 145 -13.10 -4.42 -18.40
N ILE A 146 -13.73 -5.12 -17.45
CA ILE A 146 -13.20 -5.46 -16.13
C ILE A 146 -13.37 -6.96 -15.87
N PRO A 147 -12.38 -7.66 -15.29
CA PRO A 147 -11.00 -7.20 -15.16
C PRO A 147 -10.29 -7.25 -16.52
N TYR A 148 -9.05 -6.76 -16.57
CA TYR A 148 -8.14 -7.01 -17.69
C TYR A 148 -8.05 -8.52 -18.05
N GLN A 149 -8.16 -8.86 -19.33
CA GLN A 149 -8.46 -10.24 -19.75
C GLN A 149 -7.22 -11.16 -19.83
N ASN A 150 -6.11 -10.70 -20.40
CA ASN A 150 -4.89 -11.50 -20.58
C ASN A 150 -3.67 -10.87 -19.92
N ILE A 151 -3.53 -11.11 -18.62
CA ILE A 151 -2.33 -10.74 -17.86
C ILE A 151 -1.21 -11.75 -18.18
N PRO A 152 -0.09 -11.34 -18.80
CA PRO A 152 0.97 -12.25 -19.23
C PRO A 152 1.88 -12.72 -18.10
N ASP A 153 1.99 -11.95 -17.02
CA ASP A 153 3.04 -12.02 -16.00
C ASP A 153 2.54 -12.38 -14.60
N ALA A 154 1.22 -12.53 -14.40
CA ALA A 154 0.62 -12.89 -13.12
C ALA A 154 -0.32 -14.11 -13.24
N PRO A 155 -0.43 -14.96 -12.19
CA PRO A 155 -1.39 -16.05 -12.19
C PRO A 155 -2.82 -15.50 -12.22
N LYS A 156 -3.58 -15.82 -13.27
CA LYS A 156 -4.99 -15.41 -13.36
C LYS A 156 -5.78 -15.90 -12.14
N ARG A 157 -6.26 -14.96 -11.31
CA ARG A 157 -7.11 -15.29 -10.17
C ARG A 157 -8.53 -15.65 -10.64
N PRO A 158 -9.11 -16.77 -10.19
CA PRO A 158 -10.49 -17.08 -10.52
C PRO A 158 -11.49 -16.05 -9.98
N ILE A 159 -12.51 -15.70 -10.77
CA ILE A 159 -13.59 -14.78 -10.35
C ILE A 159 -14.24 -15.21 -9.03
N GLN A 160 -14.37 -16.52 -8.77
CA GLN A 160 -14.95 -17.02 -7.52
C GLN A 160 -14.10 -16.71 -6.30
N GLU A 161 -12.78 -16.67 -6.46
CA GLU A 161 -11.86 -16.28 -5.40
C GLU A 161 -11.99 -14.78 -5.12
N ILE A 162 -12.07 -13.94 -6.15
CA ILE A 162 -12.32 -12.49 -6.01
C ILE A 162 -13.67 -12.25 -5.30
N ARG A 163 -14.72 -13.00 -5.63
CA ARG A 163 -16.02 -12.94 -4.92
C ARG A 163 -15.91 -13.35 -3.45
N ALA A 164 -15.11 -14.36 -3.14
CA ALA A 164 -14.90 -14.79 -1.76
C ALA A 164 -14.16 -13.72 -0.96
N LEU A 165 -13.11 -13.15 -1.53
CA LEU A 165 -12.36 -12.04 -0.93
C LEU A 165 -13.24 -10.79 -0.75
N GLY A 166 -14.10 -10.48 -1.72
CA GLY A 166 -15.06 -9.38 -1.60
C GLY A 166 -15.99 -9.56 -0.39
N ARG A 167 -16.59 -10.75 -0.23
CA ARG A 167 -17.41 -11.06 0.96
C ARG A 167 -16.62 -10.99 2.27
N GLN A 168 -15.32 -11.28 2.24
CA GLN A 168 -14.46 -11.25 3.41
C GLN A 168 -14.07 -9.82 3.82
N TYR A 169 -13.64 -8.99 2.87
CA TYR A 169 -13.15 -7.63 3.15
C TYR A 169 -14.25 -6.58 3.16
N PHE A 170 -15.34 -6.79 2.43
CA PHE A 170 -16.45 -5.84 2.30
C PHE A 170 -17.84 -6.41 2.68
N PRO A 171 -18.00 -7.20 3.77
CA PRO A 171 -19.27 -7.81 4.17
C PRO A 171 -20.37 -6.80 4.52
N PHE A 172 -20.02 -5.54 4.78
CA PHE A 172 -20.93 -4.47 5.18
C PHE A 172 -21.75 -3.89 4.02
N THR A 173 -21.49 -4.31 2.78
CA THR A 173 -22.14 -3.77 1.58
C THR A 173 -22.57 -4.89 0.64
N PRO A 174 -23.73 -4.74 -0.05
CA PRO A 174 -24.11 -5.66 -1.12
C PRO A 174 -23.15 -5.58 -2.33
N TYR A 175 -22.41 -4.47 -2.48
CA TYR A 175 -21.50 -4.19 -3.60
C TYR A 175 -20.08 -4.74 -3.40
N ASN A 176 -19.97 -5.80 -2.60
CA ASN A 176 -18.68 -6.34 -2.16
C ASN A 176 -17.83 -6.90 -3.32
N PHE A 177 -18.48 -7.39 -4.38
CA PHE A 177 -17.77 -7.95 -5.53
C PHE A 177 -17.18 -6.83 -6.40
N GLU A 178 -17.92 -5.76 -6.62
CA GLU A 178 -17.52 -4.61 -7.42
C GLU A 178 -16.33 -3.89 -6.78
N LEU A 179 -16.33 -3.73 -5.45
CA LEU A 179 -15.18 -3.19 -4.71
C LEU A 179 -13.94 -4.08 -4.86
N ALA A 180 -14.10 -5.39 -4.65
CA ALA A 180 -13.00 -6.35 -4.80
C ALA A 180 -12.43 -6.38 -6.22
N MET A 181 -13.32 -6.34 -7.21
CA MET A 181 -12.95 -6.38 -8.62
C MET A 181 -12.26 -5.10 -9.06
N THR A 182 -12.69 -3.93 -8.58
CA THR A 182 -12.04 -2.65 -8.91
C THR A 182 -10.62 -2.60 -8.36
N LEU A 183 -10.40 -3.11 -7.14
CA LEU A 183 -9.05 -3.22 -6.57
C LEU A 183 -8.19 -4.19 -7.37
N TYR A 184 -8.71 -5.38 -7.69
CA TYR A 184 -8.02 -6.38 -8.51
C TYR A 184 -7.68 -5.84 -9.90
N ASP A 185 -8.62 -5.18 -10.57
CA ASP A 185 -8.40 -4.60 -11.90
C ASP A 185 -7.34 -3.51 -11.88
N TRP A 186 -7.31 -2.67 -10.84
CA TRP A 186 -6.28 -1.64 -10.70
C TRP A 186 -4.86 -2.19 -10.60
N THR A 187 -4.63 -3.40 -10.09
CA THR A 187 -3.26 -3.97 -10.06
C THR A 187 -2.84 -4.57 -11.41
N THR A 188 -3.76 -4.67 -12.36
CA THR A 188 -3.48 -5.06 -13.76
C THR A 188 -3.17 -3.83 -14.62
N ALA A 189 -2.90 -4.02 -15.91
CA ALA A 189 -2.69 -2.92 -16.86
C ALA A 189 -3.83 -1.88 -16.94
N SER A 190 -5.03 -2.19 -16.43
CA SER A 190 -6.13 -1.23 -16.30
C SER A 190 -5.76 0.01 -15.45
N PHE A 191 -4.70 -0.07 -14.63
CA PHE A 191 -4.15 1.09 -13.93
C PHE A 191 -3.82 2.26 -14.88
N ALA A 192 -3.42 1.96 -16.13
CA ALA A 192 -3.05 2.97 -17.12
C ALA A 192 -4.21 3.93 -17.43
N ARG A 193 -5.45 3.44 -17.57
CA ARG A 193 -6.65 4.29 -17.70
C ARG A 193 -6.76 5.23 -16.52
N MET A 194 -6.65 4.68 -15.31
CA MET A 194 -6.90 5.41 -14.07
C MET A 194 -5.84 6.48 -13.80
N VAL A 195 -4.57 6.18 -14.11
CA VAL A 195 -3.44 7.10 -13.94
C VAL A 195 -3.43 8.17 -15.03
N LEU A 196 -3.43 7.78 -16.32
CA LEU A 196 -3.26 8.73 -17.43
C LEU A 196 -4.38 9.77 -17.46
N PHE A 197 -5.63 9.36 -17.26
CA PHE A 197 -6.77 10.28 -17.24
C PHE A 197 -6.81 11.19 -16.01
N LYS A 198 -6.00 10.92 -14.98
CA LYS A 198 -5.88 11.78 -13.79
C LYS A 198 -4.71 12.76 -13.90
N ILE A 199 -3.53 12.30 -14.30
CA ILE A 199 -2.33 13.16 -14.31
C ILE A 199 -2.42 14.26 -15.38
N PHE A 200 -3.09 13.98 -16.51
CA PHE A 200 -3.31 14.93 -17.60
C PHE A 200 -4.53 15.86 -17.40
N GLN A 201 -5.03 15.99 -16.16
CA GLN A 201 -6.07 16.95 -15.82
C GLN A 201 -5.48 18.31 -15.42
N TYR A 202 -6.06 19.39 -15.95
CA TYR A 202 -5.84 20.77 -15.46
C TYR A 202 -6.70 21.00 -14.20
N THR A 203 -6.27 20.46 -13.06
CA THR A 203 -7.09 20.39 -11.83
C THR A 203 -7.41 21.75 -11.20
N GLY A 204 -6.70 22.83 -11.57
CA GLY A 204 -7.01 24.19 -11.15
C GLY A 204 -8.19 24.81 -11.92
N ILE A 205 -8.59 24.21 -13.05
CA ILE A 205 -9.66 24.72 -13.91
C ILE A 205 -10.92 23.87 -13.72
N ASN A 206 -12.02 24.53 -13.35
CA ASN A 206 -13.34 23.91 -13.29
C ASN A 206 -14.18 24.28 -14.53
N THR A 207 -14.65 23.27 -15.26
CA THR A 207 -15.49 23.46 -16.45
C THR A 207 -16.96 23.76 -16.13
N GLY A 208 -17.40 23.48 -14.89
CA GLY A 208 -18.81 23.50 -14.49
C GLY A 208 -19.62 22.29 -15.00
N ILE A 209 -18.98 21.33 -15.67
CA ILE A 209 -19.61 20.12 -16.19
C ILE A 209 -19.31 18.96 -15.24
N ALA A 210 -20.34 18.43 -14.58
CA ALA A 210 -20.16 17.36 -13.58
C ALA A 210 -19.50 16.09 -14.14
N ALA A 211 -19.72 15.78 -15.42
CA ALA A 211 -19.14 14.60 -16.08
C ALA A 211 -17.67 14.79 -16.48
N LEU A 212 -17.18 16.03 -16.57
CA LEU A 212 -15.81 16.38 -16.93
C LEU A 212 -15.40 17.64 -16.18
N PRO A 213 -15.24 17.59 -14.84
CA PRO A 213 -15.01 18.78 -14.02
C PRO A 213 -13.72 19.51 -14.38
N HIS A 214 -12.72 18.79 -14.89
CA HIS A 214 -11.43 19.34 -15.30
C HIS A 214 -11.15 19.07 -16.78
N PRO A 215 -10.66 20.06 -17.54
CA PRO A 215 -10.17 19.81 -18.89
C PRO A 215 -9.00 18.81 -18.89
N LEU A 216 -8.81 18.12 -20.02
CA LEU A 216 -7.71 17.19 -20.25
C LEU A 216 -6.70 17.77 -21.24
N ASP A 217 -5.42 17.50 -21.01
CA ASP A 217 -4.39 17.56 -22.05
C ASP A 217 -4.52 16.33 -22.96
N ARG A 218 -5.39 16.45 -23.97
CA ARG A 218 -5.74 15.34 -24.88
C ARG A 218 -4.57 14.91 -25.75
N GLU A 219 -3.71 15.85 -26.15
CA GLU A 219 -2.56 15.56 -27.01
C GLU A 219 -1.53 14.73 -26.24
N SER A 220 -1.16 15.15 -25.04
CA SER A 220 -0.26 14.36 -24.20
C SER A 220 -0.87 13.00 -23.85
N LEU A 221 -2.17 12.94 -23.55
CA LEU A 221 -2.85 11.67 -23.30
C LEU A 221 -2.74 10.72 -24.51
N ALA A 222 -3.04 11.19 -25.71
CA ALA A 222 -2.93 10.39 -26.94
C ALA A 222 -1.49 9.92 -27.19
N VAL A 223 -0.50 10.82 -27.04
CA VAL A 223 0.92 10.50 -27.18
C VAL A 223 1.33 9.42 -26.18
N ASN A 224 0.86 9.49 -24.94
CA ASN A 224 1.24 8.53 -23.90
C ASN A 224 0.59 7.16 -24.07
N ILE A 225 -0.64 7.10 -24.60
CA ILE A 225 -1.23 5.80 -24.96
C ILE A 225 -0.46 5.21 -26.16
N TRP A 226 -0.18 6.03 -27.18
CA TRP A 226 0.53 5.60 -28.40
C TRP A 226 1.96 5.13 -28.16
N GLN A 227 2.70 5.81 -27.29
CA GLN A 227 4.09 5.48 -27.00
C GLN A 227 4.24 4.36 -25.96
N SER A 228 3.13 3.84 -25.44
CA SER A 228 3.18 2.77 -24.44
C SER A 228 3.88 1.53 -24.96
N ASN A 229 4.91 1.14 -24.22
CA ASN A 229 5.74 -0.03 -24.48
C ASN A 229 6.07 -0.81 -23.20
N PHE A 230 5.30 -0.59 -22.12
CA PHE A 230 5.47 -1.32 -20.88
C PHE A 230 5.09 -2.80 -21.09
N SER A 231 6.10 -3.65 -21.28
CA SER A 231 5.92 -5.08 -21.58
C SER A 231 5.05 -5.29 -22.84
N VAL A 232 3.91 -5.98 -22.72
CA VAL A 232 2.97 -6.22 -23.82
C VAL A 232 1.90 -5.12 -23.97
N TYR A 233 1.91 -4.11 -23.11
CA TYR A 233 0.88 -3.07 -23.07
C TYR A 233 1.18 -1.98 -24.11
N THR A 234 0.86 -2.31 -25.36
CA THR A 234 1.14 -1.51 -26.55
C THR A 234 -0.16 -1.11 -27.25
N PRO A 235 -0.17 -0.05 -28.10
CA PRO A 235 -1.38 0.34 -28.83
C PRO A 235 -1.90 -0.72 -29.80
N GLN A 236 -1.08 -1.72 -30.15
CA GLN A 236 -1.49 -2.84 -31.00
C GLN A 236 -2.10 -3.99 -30.19
N ASP A 237 -1.95 -3.98 -28.86
CA ASP A 237 -2.53 -4.99 -27.99
C ASP A 237 -4.03 -4.71 -27.76
N ALA A 238 -4.85 -5.74 -27.95
CA ALA A 238 -6.30 -5.62 -27.89
C ALA A 238 -6.81 -5.44 -26.46
N ASP A 239 -6.15 -6.02 -25.46
CA ASP A 239 -6.59 -5.90 -24.07
C ASP A 239 -6.16 -4.55 -23.48
N TYR A 240 -4.97 -4.07 -23.83
CA TYR A 240 -4.51 -2.72 -23.48
C TYR A 240 -5.41 -1.64 -24.07
N MET A 241 -5.69 -1.68 -25.38
CA MET A 241 -6.56 -0.67 -25.99
C MET A 241 -8.00 -0.76 -25.49
N ARG A 242 -8.47 -1.96 -25.15
CA ARG A 242 -9.80 -2.18 -24.55
C ARG A 242 -9.94 -1.51 -23.19
N THR A 243 -8.86 -1.37 -22.41
CA THR A 243 -8.88 -0.59 -21.15
C THR A 243 -9.34 0.85 -21.37
N PHE A 244 -9.14 1.39 -22.57
CA PHE A 244 -9.58 2.71 -23.01
C PHE A 244 -10.80 2.66 -23.95
N LEU A 245 -11.58 1.57 -23.97
CA LEU A 245 -12.72 1.38 -24.87
C LEU A 245 -12.38 1.47 -26.37
N MET A 246 -11.10 1.32 -26.73
CA MET A 246 -10.60 1.41 -28.10
C MET A 246 -10.26 0.04 -28.68
N GLN A 247 -10.06 -0.01 -29.99
CA GLN A 247 -9.48 -1.15 -30.71
C GLN A 247 -7.97 -0.96 -30.89
N PRO A 248 -7.21 -2.04 -31.20
CA PRO A 248 -5.83 -1.94 -31.63
C PRO A 248 -5.63 -0.84 -32.68
N ALA A 249 -4.68 0.06 -32.42
CA ALA A 249 -4.32 1.14 -33.32
C ALA A 249 -3.00 0.84 -34.04
N HIS A 250 -2.97 1.09 -35.35
CA HIS A 250 -1.78 0.88 -36.19
C HIS A 250 -1.12 2.18 -36.67
N SER A 251 -1.69 3.34 -36.32
CA SER A 251 -1.11 4.65 -36.52
C SER A 251 -1.56 5.61 -35.41
N PHE A 252 -0.77 6.67 -35.19
CA PHE A 252 -1.10 7.71 -34.23
C PHE A 252 -2.41 8.44 -34.59
N ASP A 253 -2.65 8.71 -35.87
CA ASP A 253 -3.90 9.32 -36.34
C ASP A 253 -5.12 8.44 -36.04
N ASN A 254 -4.99 7.12 -36.23
CA ASN A 254 -6.06 6.18 -35.91
C ASN A 254 -6.32 6.07 -34.40
N LEU A 255 -5.27 6.13 -33.57
CA LEU A 255 -5.44 6.20 -32.12
C LEU A 255 -6.15 7.49 -31.71
N THR A 256 -5.72 8.63 -32.23
CA THR A 256 -6.28 9.94 -31.90
C THR A 256 -7.75 10.03 -32.29
N ALA A 257 -8.10 9.54 -33.49
CA ALA A 257 -9.50 9.50 -33.94
C ALA A 257 -10.38 8.64 -33.03
N GLN A 258 -9.90 7.44 -32.63
CA GLN A 258 -10.62 6.58 -31.70
C GLN A 258 -10.76 7.22 -30.32
N LEU A 259 -9.68 7.82 -29.80
CA LEU A 259 -9.69 8.46 -28.49
C LEU A 259 -10.70 9.60 -28.44
N GLU A 260 -10.74 10.47 -29.45
CA GLU A 260 -11.73 11.56 -29.54
C GLU A 260 -13.18 11.06 -29.53
N GLU A 261 -13.46 9.88 -30.10
CA GLU A 261 -14.79 9.28 -30.08
C GLU A 261 -15.21 8.77 -28.69
N VAL A 262 -14.26 8.31 -27.86
CA VAL A 262 -14.56 7.65 -26.58
C VAL A 262 -14.12 8.44 -25.34
N ILE A 263 -13.45 9.58 -25.49
CA ILE A 263 -12.73 10.25 -24.39
C ILE A 263 -13.61 10.55 -23.18
N ASP A 264 -14.85 11.01 -23.39
CA ASP A 264 -15.78 11.32 -22.31
C ASP A 264 -16.25 10.05 -21.58
N GLU A 265 -16.44 8.95 -22.31
CA GLU A 265 -16.82 7.65 -21.73
C GLU A 265 -15.67 7.06 -20.91
N VAL A 266 -14.44 7.12 -21.44
CA VAL A 266 -13.24 6.64 -20.75
C VAL A 266 -12.92 7.50 -19.52
N TYR A 267 -13.12 8.82 -19.63
CA TYR A 267 -12.97 9.71 -18.48
C TYR A 267 -13.95 9.35 -17.36
N ASN A 268 -15.24 9.23 -17.68
CA ASN A 268 -16.25 8.84 -16.69
C ASN A 268 -15.95 7.46 -16.09
N PHE A 269 -15.50 6.50 -16.91
CA PHE A 269 -15.07 5.20 -16.44
C PHE A 269 -13.87 5.31 -15.48
N SER A 270 -12.87 6.13 -15.80
CA SER A 270 -11.72 6.40 -14.93
C SER A 270 -12.15 7.01 -13.59
N GLU A 271 -13.05 7.99 -13.59
CA GLU A 271 -13.55 8.65 -12.38
C GLU A 271 -14.35 7.70 -11.48
N ILE A 272 -15.29 6.93 -12.07
CA ILE A 272 -16.08 5.91 -11.36
C ILE A 272 -15.17 4.84 -10.75
N GLY A 273 -14.22 4.33 -11.55
CA GLY A 273 -13.24 3.36 -11.09
C GLY A 273 -12.41 3.88 -9.92
N ASN A 274 -11.94 5.13 -10.00
CA ASN A 274 -11.16 5.74 -8.91
C ASN A 274 -11.98 5.90 -7.62
N ARG A 275 -13.24 6.33 -7.70
CA ARG A 275 -14.10 6.44 -6.50
C ARG A 275 -14.32 5.11 -5.79
N LEU A 276 -14.65 4.06 -6.55
CA LEU A 276 -14.84 2.73 -5.99
C LEU A 276 -13.54 2.10 -5.49
N LEU A 277 -12.42 2.35 -6.16
CA LEU A 277 -11.10 1.95 -5.71
C LEU A 277 -10.74 2.57 -4.37
N VAL A 278 -10.98 3.88 -4.20
CA VAL A 278 -10.73 4.59 -2.93
C VAL A 278 -11.61 4.02 -1.81
N ALA A 279 -12.90 3.76 -2.08
CA ALA A 279 -13.79 3.12 -1.11
C ALA A 279 -13.29 1.72 -0.70
N ALA A 280 -12.81 0.93 -1.65
CA ALA A 280 -12.20 -0.37 -1.38
C ALA A 280 -10.93 -0.23 -0.52
N MET A 281 -10.00 0.66 -0.90
CA MET A 281 -8.77 0.92 -0.16
C MET A 281 -9.02 1.35 1.28
N GLN A 282 -9.98 2.26 1.52
CA GLN A 282 -10.36 2.70 2.88
C GLN A 282 -10.85 1.54 3.75
N SER A 283 -11.41 0.51 3.12
CA SER A 283 -11.92 -0.70 3.78
C SER A 283 -10.85 -1.77 4.03
N MET A 284 -9.64 -1.62 3.48
CA MET A 284 -8.53 -2.57 3.69
C MET A 284 -7.86 -2.43 5.07
N PRO A 285 -7.36 -3.53 5.67
CA PRO A 285 -6.70 -3.48 6.96
C PRO A 285 -5.45 -2.59 6.97
N ARG A 286 -5.18 -1.95 8.12
CA ARG A 286 -3.97 -1.16 8.33
C ARG A 286 -2.71 -2.03 8.35
N THR A 287 -1.59 -1.43 7.93
CA THR A 287 -0.26 -2.01 8.08
C THR A 287 0.45 -1.44 9.31
N PRO A 288 0.93 -2.27 10.25
CA PRO A 288 1.73 -1.80 11.38
C PRO A 288 3.12 -1.35 10.94
N ILE A 289 3.60 -0.22 11.47
CA ILE A 289 4.97 0.26 11.20
C ILE A 289 6.01 -0.70 11.78
N ALA A 290 5.67 -1.39 12.87
CA ALA A 290 6.55 -2.40 13.46
C ALA A 290 6.85 -3.58 12.53
N SER A 291 5.92 -3.94 11.63
CA SER A 291 6.16 -4.99 10.63
C SER A 291 6.76 -4.43 9.33
N LYS A 292 6.37 -3.21 8.96
CA LYS A 292 6.81 -2.53 7.74
C LYS A 292 7.29 -1.11 8.08
N PRO A 293 8.57 -0.94 8.47
CA PRO A 293 9.05 0.34 9.00
C PRO A 293 9.22 1.43 7.94
N ARG A 294 9.37 1.04 6.68
CA ARG A 294 9.44 1.92 5.51
C ARG A 294 8.78 1.21 4.33
N LEU A 295 8.26 2.01 3.39
CA LEU A 295 7.74 1.53 2.12
C LEU A 295 8.51 2.19 0.98
N PHE A 296 8.54 1.55 -0.18
CA PHE A 296 9.31 1.97 -1.34
C PHE A 296 8.44 1.94 -2.58
N SER A 297 8.60 2.91 -3.47
CA SER A 297 7.96 2.87 -4.77
C SER A 297 8.98 3.14 -5.84
N GLY A 298 9.16 2.19 -6.76
CA GLY A 298 9.76 2.50 -8.05
C GLY A 298 8.69 3.15 -8.88
N GLN A 299 8.89 4.40 -9.27
CA GLN A 299 7.95 5.02 -10.20
C GLN A 299 8.03 4.27 -11.51
N VAL A 300 6.89 3.70 -11.91
CA VAL A 300 6.80 2.74 -13.00
C VAL A 300 7.39 3.37 -14.26
N ASP A 301 8.26 2.62 -14.92
CA ASP A 301 8.75 2.89 -16.26
C ASP A 301 7.66 2.69 -17.30
N ILE A 302 6.59 3.48 -17.18
CA ILE A 302 5.88 3.93 -18.36
C ILE A 302 6.92 4.82 -19.07
N GLU A 303 7.78 4.22 -19.89
CA GLU A 303 8.96 4.87 -20.49
C GLU A 303 8.59 6.23 -21.11
N GLN A 304 7.37 6.33 -21.63
CA GLN A 304 6.83 7.54 -22.22
C GLN A 304 6.42 8.66 -21.23
N LEU A 305 6.17 8.37 -19.95
CA LEU A 305 6.00 9.40 -18.91
C LEU A 305 7.36 10.01 -18.53
N GLY A 306 8.38 9.15 -18.38
CA GLY A 306 9.74 9.54 -18.03
C GLY A 306 9.83 10.43 -16.78
N THR A 307 10.98 11.08 -16.61
CA THR A 307 11.15 12.05 -15.50
C THR A 307 10.48 13.40 -15.76
N GLU A 308 10.07 13.67 -17.00
CA GLU A 308 9.50 14.96 -17.43
C GLU A 308 8.02 15.10 -17.04
N ARG A 309 7.33 14.01 -16.72
CA ARG A 309 5.90 14.03 -16.34
C ARG A 309 5.64 13.57 -14.91
N PHE A 310 6.69 13.28 -14.14
CA PHE A 310 6.52 12.97 -12.72
C PHE A 310 5.91 14.16 -11.93
N GLY A 311 6.27 15.40 -12.29
CA GLY A 311 5.77 16.59 -11.61
C GLY A 311 4.26 16.86 -11.80
N ILE A 312 3.66 16.40 -12.91
CA ILE A 312 2.24 16.66 -13.19
C ILE A 312 1.29 15.73 -12.41
N GLU A 313 1.84 14.76 -11.68
CA GLU A 313 1.11 13.87 -10.79
C GLU A 313 0.58 14.59 -9.54
N PHE A 314 0.97 15.86 -9.32
CA PHE A 314 0.63 16.61 -8.12
C PHE A 314 -0.32 17.78 -8.39
N GLU A 315 -1.20 18.06 -7.43
CA GLU A 315 -2.12 19.20 -7.48
C GLU A 315 -1.39 20.55 -7.42
N GLU A 316 -0.20 20.60 -6.81
CA GLU A 316 0.63 21.80 -6.69
C GLU A 316 1.42 22.16 -7.96
N CYS A 317 1.33 21.35 -9.02
CA CYS A 317 1.94 21.67 -10.30
C CYS A 317 1.30 22.95 -10.89
N PRO A 318 2.08 24.00 -11.21
CA PRO A 318 1.52 25.27 -11.67
C PRO A 318 0.78 25.17 -13.00
N LEU A 319 1.09 24.16 -13.82
CA LEU A 319 0.40 23.93 -15.09
C LEU A 319 -1.05 23.50 -14.90
N ASN A 320 -1.46 23.08 -13.70
CA ASN A 320 -2.85 22.73 -13.40
C ASN A 320 -3.81 23.92 -13.56
N GLU A 321 -3.29 25.15 -13.46
CA GLU A 321 -4.02 26.41 -13.66
C GLU A 321 -4.14 26.80 -15.14
N GLY A 322 -3.54 26.00 -16.04
CA GLY A 322 -3.56 26.19 -17.49
C GLY A 322 -2.50 27.17 -18.01
N PRO A 323 -2.73 27.75 -19.21
CA PRO A 323 -3.97 27.67 -20.00
C PRO A 323 -4.22 26.28 -20.60
N VAL A 324 -5.49 25.92 -20.80
CA VAL A 324 -5.89 24.66 -21.46
C VAL A 324 -5.27 24.58 -22.85
N GLY A 325 -4.71 23.42 -23.19
CA GLY A 325 -4.02 23.17 -24.47
C GLY A 325 -2.51 23.40 -24.40
N VAL A 326 -1.97 23.85 -23.27
CA VAL A 326 -0.52 23.81 -23.01
C VAL A 326 -0.15 22.44 -22.46
N GLU A 327 0.85 21.80 -23.05
CA GLU A 327 1.32 20.48 -22.63
C GLU A 327 1.58 20.42 -21.11
N LEU A 328 0.99 19.43 -20.44
CA LEU A 328 1.27 19.09 -19.05
C LEU A 328 2.57 18.29 -19.01
N THR A 329 3.69 19.00 -19.13
CA THR A 329 5.04 18.45 -18.97
C THR A 329 5.85 19.41 -18.10
N HIS A 330 6.44 18.90 -17.02
CA HIS A 330 7.21 19.71 -16.07
C HIS A 330 8.37 18.89 -15.52
N SER A 331 9.59 19.27 -15.92
CA SER A 331 10.80 18.50 -15.62
C SER A 331 10.93 18.18 -14.15
N LEU A 332 11.44 16.98 -13.84
CA LEU A 332 11.73 16.59 -12.45
C LEU A 332 12.62 17.63 -11.76
N THR A 333 13.61 18.17 -12.47
CA THR A 333 14.52 19.19 -11.94
C THR A 333 13.76 20.44 -11.52
N ASP A 334 12.88 20.96 -12.37
CA ASP A 334 12.10 22.17 -12.06
C ASP A 334 11.06 21.90 -10.98
N ALA A 335 10.44 20.71 -10.97
CA ALA A 335 9.50 20.29 -9.94
C ALA A 335 10.18 20.26 -8.56
N LEU A 336 11.36 19.62 -8.47
CA LEU A 336 12.17 19.54 -7.25
C LEU A 336 12.73 20.90 -6.80
N ALA A 337 12.94 21.84 -7.73
CA ALA A 337 13.33 23.21 -7.43
C ALA A 337 12.16 24.10 -6.97
N SER A 338 10.90 23.65 -7.12
CA SER A 338 9.70 24.45 -6.88
C SER A 338 8.74 23.83 -5.85
N TYR A 339 7.62 23.25 -6.30
CA TYR A 339 6.57 22.72 -5.44
C TYR A 339 6.93 21.38 -4.79
N MET A 340 7.90 20.65 -5.34
CA MET A 340 8.43 19.42 -4.74
C MET A 340 9.74 19.64 -3.96
N ALA A 341 10.10 20.89 -3.64
CA ALA A 341 11.30 21.16 -2.86
C ALA A 341 11.21 20.55 -1.45
N VAL A 342 12.38 20.21 -0.87
CA VAL A 342 12.45 19.67 0.50
C VAL A 342 11.73 20.61 1.48
N GLY A 343 10.87 20.03 2.31
CA GLY A 343 10.03 20.73 3.27
C GLY A 343 8.65 21.13 2.73
N LYS A 344 8.41 21.06 1.42
CA LYS A 344 7.09 21.27 0.82
C LYS A 344 6.20 20.04 0.98
N THR A 345 4.90 20.26 0.82
CA THR A 345 3.88 19.22 0.78
C THR A 345 3.32 19.17 -0.63
N VAL A 346 3.17 17.95 -1.14
CA VAL A 346 2.54 17.65 -2.42
C VAL A 346 1.32 16.77 -2.20
N THR A 347 0.32 16.89 -3.07
CA THR A 347 -0.95 16.15 -3.03
C THR A 347 -1.07 15.36 -4.32
N THR A 348 -1.21 14.03 -4.25
CA THR A 348 -1.24 13.18 -5.46
C THR A 348 -2.59 13.29 -6.18
N LYS A 349 -2.58 13.38 -7.51
CA LYS A 349 -3.81 13.32 -8.35
C LYS A 349 -4.34 11.90 -8.55
N MET A 350 -3.51 10.90 -8.29
CA MET A 350 -3.80 9.50 -8.59
C MET A 350 -3.31 8.57 -7.46
N VAL A 351 -3.57 7.27 -7.63
CA VAL A 351 -3.13 6.23 -6.70
C VAL A 351 -1.65 5.94 -6.86
N TRP A 352 -0.90 5.99 -5.77
CA TRP A 352 0.48 5.52 -5.75
C TRP A 352 0.61 4.13 -5.16
N SER A 353 1.31 3.24 -5.88
CA SER A 353 1.70 1.92 -5.41
C SER A 353 3.05 1.96 -4.70
N PHE A 354 3.18 1.15 -3.66
CA PHE A 354 4.40 0.91 -2.89
C PHE A 354 4.55 -0.59 -2.62
N THR A 355 5.79 -1.01 -2.47
CA THR A 355 6.22 -2.30 -1.92
C THR A 355 6.94 -2.06 -0.59
N ASP A 356 7.30 -3.14 0.11
CA ASP A 356 8.11 -3.10 1.31
C ASP A 356 9.59 -3.42 1.09
N SER A 357 10.03 -3.60 -0.17
CA SER A 357 11.43 -3.83 -0.49
C SER A 357 11.99 -2.84 -1.52
N MET A 358 13.23 -2.41 -1.30
CA MET A 358 13.95 -1.59 -2.28
C MET A 358 14.22 -2.37 -3.58
N GLU A 359 14.44 -3.68 -3.48
CA GLU A 359 14.71 -4.53 -4.65
C GLU A 359 13.51 -4.58 -5.60
N GLU A 360 12.31 -4.84 -5.08
CA GLU A 360 11.09 -4.81 -5.89
C GLU A 360 10.80 -3.41 -6.42
N ALA A 361 11.02 -2.35 -5.63
CA ALA A 361 10.88 -0.98 -6.12
C ALA A 361 11.84 -0.71 -7.31
N MET A 362 13.08 -1.16 -7.22
CA MET A 362 14.06 -1.01 -8.30
C MET A 362 13.74 -1.83 -9.55
N HIS A 363 12.88 -2.86 -9.45
CA HIS A 363 12.40 -3.60 -10.62
C HIS A 363 11.53 -2.71 -11.52
N TYR A 364 10.73 -1.82 -10.93
CA TYR A 364 9.79 -0.95 -11.66
C TYR A 364 10.31 0.47 -11.91
N SER A 365 11.42 0.87 -11.27
CA SER A 365 11.90 2.25 -11.28
C SER A 365 12.37 2.73 -12.67
N ASN A 366 11.82 3.87 -13.10
CA ASN A 366 12.23 4.65 -14.26
C ASN A 366 13.39 5.64 -13.99
N GLY A 367 14.14 5.43 -12.91
CA GLY A 367 15.13 6.40 -12.41
C GLY A 367 14.63 7.25 -11.25
N ILE A 368 13.37 7.13 -10.85
CA ILE A 368 12.82 7.72 -9.61
C ILE A 368 12.47 6.61 -8.62
N VAL A 369 12.87 6.81 -7.36
CA VAL A 369 12.48 5.93 -6.24
C VAL A 369 11.94 6.78 -5.11
N LEU A 370 10.72 6.49 -4.69
CA LEU A 370 10.11 7.11 -3.51
C LEU A 370 10.41 6.26 -2.28
N VAL A 371 10.87 6.90 -1.21
CA VAL A 371 11.08 6.26 0.10
C VAL A 371 10.08 6.86 1.07
N LEU A 372 9.07 6.08 1.42
CA LEU A 372 8.03 6.53 2.33
C LEU A 372 8.42 6.20 3.77
N ASN A 373 8.59 7.24 4.57
CA ASN A 373 8.87 7.18 5.99
C ASN A 373 7.57 7.37 6.79
N PRO A 374 7.42 6.66 7.92
CA PRO A 374 6.22 6.78 8.73
C PRO A 374 6.17 8.14 9.42
N PRO A 375 4.96 8.70 9.62
CA PRO A 375 4.80 9.92 10.40
C PRO A 375 5.45 9.79 11.79
N SER A 376 6.00 10.89 12.30
CA SER A 376 6.58 10.90 13.66
C SER A 376 5.54 10.48 14.70
N GLY A 377 5.89 9.51 15.55
CA GLY A 377 5.00 8.96 16.58
C GLY A 377 3.94 7.98 16.06
N ALA A 378 3.80 7.75 14.76
CA ALA A 378 2.82 6.79 14.25
C ALA A 378 3.22 5.33 14.57
N SER A 379 2.21 4.53 14.90
CA SER A 379 2.25 3.07 15.13
C SER A 379 1.85 2.25 13.89
N VAL A 380 1.07 2.88 13.01
CA VAL A 380 0.45 2.29 11.81
C VAL A 380 0.58 3.23 10.62
N TRP A 381 0.52 2.65 9.43
CA TRP A 381 0.28 3.39 8.19
C TRP A 381 -1.23 3.66 8.05
N ASP A 382 -1.68 4.86 8.39
CA ASP A 382 -3.09 5.25 8.25
C ASP A 382 -3.41 5.78 6.84
N SER A 383 -2.44 6.35 6.13
CA SER A 383 -2.60 6.90 4.77
C SER A 383 -2.32 5.89 3.65
N VAL A 384 -1.99 4.64 3.99
CA VAL A 384 -1.61 3.61 3.02
C VAL A 384 -2.34 2.32 3.35
N SER A 385 -2.96 1.72 2.34
CA SER A 385 -3.74 0.48 2.46
C SER A 385 -2.93 -0.71 1.96
N PHE A 386 -2.98 -1.83 2.69
CA PHE A 386 -2.40 -3.09 2.22
C PHE A 386 -3.37 -3.80 1.27
N VAL A 387 -2.99 -3.91 0.00
CA VAL A 387 -3.89 -4.36 -1.08
C VAL A 387 -3.51 -5.71 -1.70
N THR A 388 -2.33 -6.26 -1.40
CA THR A 388 -1.88 -7.60 -1.88
C THR A 388 -2.95 -8.69 -1.84
N PRO A 389 -3.81 -8.82 -0.78
CA PRO A 389 -4.82 -9.86 -0.76
C PRO A 389 -5.80 -9.81 -1.94
N LEU A 390 -5.97 -8.65 -2.59
CA LEU A 390 -6.81 -8.45 -3.76
C LEU A 390 -6.00 -8.11 -5.03
N SER A 391 -4.67 -8.13 -4.97
CA SER A 391 -3.79 -7.92 -6.13
C SER A 391 -3.82 -9.12 -7.08
N ASP A 392 -3.51 -8.87 -8.35
CA ASP A 392 -3.42 -9.84 -9.44
C ASP A 392 -2.25 -10.79 -9.27
N ASP A 393 -1.16 -10.33 -8.66
CA ASP A 393 -0.06 -11.18 -8.22
C ASP A 393 0.03 -11.22 -6.67
N PRO A 394 -0.48 -12.29 -6.03
CA PRO A 394 -0.40 -12.42 -4.57
C PRO A 394 1.02 -12.59 -4.03
N ALA A 395 2.02 -12.83 -4.88
CA ALA A 395 3.41 -12.90 -4.45
C ALA A 395 4.06 -11.52 -4.32
N LYS A 396 3.47 -10.47 -4.91
CA LYS A 396 3.96 -9.10 -4.85
C LYS A 396 3.34 -8.35 -3.67
N MET A 397 4.20 -7.87 -2.77
CA MET A 397 3.75 -7.06 -1.64
C MET A 397 3.39 -5.66 -2.14
N GLU A 398 2.14 -5.26 -1.92
CA GLU A 398 1.55 -4.08 -2.54
C GLU A 398 0.72 -3.30 -1.53
N TYR A 399 1.04 -2.01 -1.46
CA TYR A 399 0.44 -1.02 -0.60
C TYR A 399 0.11 0.20 -1.43
N THR A 400 -1.04 0.83 -1.18
CA THR A 400 -1.49 1.94 -2.02
C THR A 400 -1.88 3.15 -1.21
N ALA A 401 -1.49 4.33 -1.69
CA ALA A 401 -2.04 5.60 -1.25
C ALA A 401 -3.10 6.06 -2.25
N ALA A 402 -4.26 6.49 -1.75
CA ALA A 402 -5.36 7.00 -2.57
C ALA A 402 -5.01 8.35 -3.24
N PRO A 403 -5.69 8.75 -4.33
CA PRO A 403 -5.66 10.12 -4.81
C PRO A 403 -6.05 11.10 -3.69
N GLY A 404 -5.45 12.29 -3.71
CA GLY A 404 -5.60 13.30 -2.65
C GLY A 404 -4.70 13.06 -1.44
N THR A 405 -3.87 12.01 -1.42
CA THR A 405 -2.94 11.79 -0.31
C THR A 405 -1.84 12.83 -0.32
N LYS A 406 -1.62 13.46 0.83
CA LYS A 406 -0.61 14.50 1.03
C LYS A 406 0.70 13.92 1.55
N PHE A 407 1.81 14.30 0.95
CA PHE A 407 3.14 13.89 1.35
C PHE A 407 4.05 15.10 1.53
N LYS A 408 4.74 15.17 2.66
CA LYS A 408 5.84 16.12 2.85
C LYS A 408 7.10 15.54 2.22
N ILE A 409 7.78 16.34 1.39
CA ILE A 409 9.10 16.01 0.86
C ILE A 409 10.13 16.18 1.99
N GLN A 410 10.76 15.10 2.41
CA GLN A 410 11.76 15.11 3.49
C GLN A 410 13.19 15.22 2.97
N SER A 411 13.48 14.63 1.81
CA SER A 411 14.83 14.62 1.25
C SER A 411 14.82 14.33 -0.25
N VAL A 412 15.84 14.79 -0.95
CA VAL A 412 16.12 14.45 -2.35
C VAL A 412 17.59 14.05 -2.43
N GLN A 413 17.88 12.88 -3.01
CA GLN A 413 19.23 12.37 -3.15
C GLN A 413 19.41 11.76 -4.54
N HIS A 414 20.45 12.17 -5.26
CA HIS A 414 20.88 11.50 -6.48
C HIS A 414 21.93 10.45 -6.10
N THR A 415 21.64 9.19 -6.37
CA THR A 415 22.50 8.06 -5.97
C THR A 415 22.47 6.95 -7.02
N ALA A 416 23.22 5.88 -6.79
CA ALA A 416 23.13 4.66 -7.57
C ALA A 416 22.68 3.49 -6.68
N VAL A 417 21.65 2.77 -7.11
CA VAL A 417 21.20 1.53 -6.47
C VAL A 417 21.50 0.37 -7.40
N SER A 418 22.33 -0.57 -6.96
CA SER A 418 22.82 -1.68 -7.79
C SER A 418 23.44 -1.21 -9.12
N GLY A 419 24.13 -0.07 -9.10
CA GLY A 419 24.78 0.53 -10.27
C GLY A 419 23.86 1.32 -11.21
N LYS A 420 22.54 1.36 -10.97
CA LYS A 420 21.60 2.17 -11.74
C LYS A 420 21.44 3.56 -11.09
N PRO A 421 21.63 4.67 -11.84
CA PRO A 421 21.42 6.01 -11.32
C PRO A 421 19.94 6.23 -11.02
N VAL A 422 19.63 6.77 -9.84
CA VAL A 422 18.27 7.09 -9.41
C VAL A 422 18.22 8.39 -8.63
N THR A 423 17.10 9.09 -8.74
CA THR A 423 16.70 10.16 -7.83
C THR A 423 15.80 9.58 -6.75
N MET A 424 16.32 9.49 -5.53
CA MET A 424 15.58 9.05 -4.36
C MET A 424 14.90 10.23 -3.67
N ILE A 425 13.58 10.17 -3.54
CA ILE A 425 12.76 11.18 -2.90
C ILE A 425 12.20 10.60 -1.61
N GLY A 426 12.60 11.17 -0.47
CA GLY A 426 12.09 10.80 0.85
C GLY A 426 10.78 11.52 1.12
N LEU A 427 9.76 10.78 1.55
CA LEU A 427 8.40 11.26 1.76
C LEU A 427 7.91 10.91 3.17
N GLU A 428 7.03 11.75 3.72
CA GLU A 428 6.27 11.45 4.95
C GLU A 428 4.80 11.81 4.72
N PRO A 429 3.83 10.91 4.95
CA PRO A 429 2.41 11.24 4.86
C PRO A 429 2.03 12.38 5.81
N VAL A 430 1.26 13.34 5.32
CA VAL A 430 0.68 14.40 6.16
C VAL A 430 -0.66 13.92 6.68
N LEU A 431 -0.75 13.72 7.99
CA LEU A 431 -2.00 13.35 8.65
C LEU A 431 -2.93 14.58 8.71
N GLU A 432 -4.11 14.49 8.09
CA GLU A 432 -5.15 15.51 8.27
C GLU A 432 -5.64 15.45 9.72
N ARG A 433 -5.24 16.45 10.51
CA ARG A 433 -5.52 16.50 11.93
C ARG A 433 -6.92 17.04 12.18
N ASP A 434 -7.88 16.14 12.33
CA ASP A 434 -9.03 16.38 13.19
C ASP A 434 -8.82 15.67 14.54
N GLY A 435 -8.11 16.34 15.47
CA GLY A 435 -7.98 15.92 16.87
C GLY A 435 -6.65 15.24 17.28
N PRO A 436 -6.30 15.22 18.59
CA PRO A 436 -4.93 15.05 19.04
C PRO A 436 -4.55 13.57 19.17
N LEU A 437 -3.82 13.02 18.20
CA LEU A 437 -3.04 11.80 18.40
C LEU A 437 -1.56 12.15 18.46
N LYS A 438 -1.17 12.79 19.57
CA LYS A 438 0.21 12.60 20.05
C LYS A 438 0.24 11.19 20.62
N ALA A 439 1.02 10.32 19.99
CA ALA A 439 1.34 9.04 20.59
C ALA A 439 1.88 9.28 22.02
N PRO A 440 1.41 8.53 23.02
CA PRO A 440 1.99 8.58 24.35
C PRO A 440 3.51 8.37 24.27
N PRO A 441 4.32 8.99 25.16
CA PRO A 441 5.79 8.86 25.18
C PRO A 441 6.27 7.40 25.12
N MET A 442 5.45 6.47 25.59
CA MET A 442 5.70 5.03 25.59
C MET A 442 5.85 4.42 24.18
N LEU A 443 5.11 4.89 23.17
CA LEU A 443 5.25 4.39 21.80
C LEU A 443 6.56 4.86 21.16
N GLU A 444 7.02 6.06 21.52
CA GLU A 444 8.29 6.60 21.06
C GLU A 444 9.49 5.87 21.70
N GLU A 445 9.40 5.50 23.00
CA GLU A 445 10.41 4.67 23.68
C GLU A 445 10.59 3.29 23.00
N ILE A 446 9.48 2.62 22.64
CA ILE A 446 9.51 1.31 21.96
C ILE A 446 10.15 1.45 20.57
N ARG A 447 9.85 2.54 19.86
CA ARG A 447 10.39 2.83 18.52
C ARG A 447 11.89 3.12 18.56
N GLN A 448 12.35 4.00 19.47
CA GLN A 448 13.76 4.40 19.53
C GLN A 448 14.69 3.25 19.91
N GLN A 449 14.28 2.38 20.83
CA GLN A 449 15.06 1.19 21.20
C GLN A 449 15.37 0.26 20.01
N ARG A 450 14.53 0.27 18.96
CA ARG A 450 14.70 -0.55 17.76
C ARG A 450 15.45 0.14 16.63
N LEU A 451 15.19 1.42 16.38
CA LEU A 451 16.00 2.20 15.42
C LEU A 451 17.49 2.15 15.79
N SER A 452 17.81 2.11 17.08
CA SER A 452 19.19 1.92 17.56
C SER A 452 19.72 0.49 17.39
N ALA A 453 18.87 -0.54 17.31
CA ALA A 453 19.29 -1.92 17.10
C ALA A 453 19.60 -2.22 15.63
N ASP A 454 18.79 -1.70 14.70
CA ASP A 454 18.97 -1.88 13.25
C ASP A 454 20.23 -1.16 12.71
N VAL A 455 20.64 -0.04 13.34
CA VAL A 455 21.92 0.64 13.04
C VAL A 455 23.11 -0.25 13.42
N VAL A 456 23.02 -0.97 14.55
CA VAL A 456 24.09 -1.84 15.02
C VAL A 456 24.19 -3.11 14.18
N GLU A 457 23.09 -3.67 13.69
CA GLU A 457 23.13 -4.81 12.76
C GLU A 457 23.72 -4.45 11.38
N HIS A 458 23.51 -3.22 10.90
CA HIS A 458 24.11 -2.77 9.64
C HIS A 458 25.60 -2.38 9.77
N ASP A 459 26.06 -1.92 10.93
CA ASP A 459 27.48 -1.61 11.17
C ASP A 459 28.33 -2.86 11.44
N VAL A 460 27.74 -3.93 12.00
CA VAL A 460 28.47 -5.20 12.22
C VAL A 460 28.77 -5.92 10.90
N VAL A 461 27.94 -5.74 9.85
CA VAL A 461 28.22 -6.28 8.51
C VAL A 461 29.35 -5.53 7.80
N ARG A 462 29.73 -4.32 8.23
CA ARG A 462 30.85 -3.55 7.67
C ARG A 462 32.22 -3.76 8.34
N LEU A 463 32.30 -4.51 9.44
CA LEU A 463 33.55 -4.73 10.17
C LEU A 463 34.19 -6.12 9.93
N GLY A 464 33.69 -6.91 8.99
CA GLY A 464 34.19 -8.26 8.67
C GLY A 464 35.29 -8.36 7.60
N GLU A 465 35.60 -7.29 6.87
CA GLU A 465 36.53 -7.34 5.72
C GLU A 465 37.70 -6.35 5.86
N GLN A 466 38.54 -6.50 6.90
CA GLN A 466 39.90 -5.93 6.87
C GLN A 466 40.93 -6.89 7.50
N GLY A 467 41.57 -7.65 6.62
CA GLY A 467 43.01 -7.98 6.58
C GLY A 467 43.70 -8.47 7.85
N ILE A 468 44.04 -9.77 7.88
CA ILE A 468 45.28 -10.26 8.52
C ILE A 468 45.96 -11.25 7.57
N ASP A 469 47.04 -10.79 6.94
CA ASP A 469 48.06 -11.62 6.30
C ASP A 469 48.88 -12.37 7.36
N PHE A 470 49.09 -13.68 7.19
CA PHE A 470 50.29 -14.35 7.72
C PHE A 470 50.76 -15.49 6.80
N HIS A 471 52.02 -15.38 6.39
CA HIS A 471 52.84 -16.35 5.67
C HIS A 471 53.00 -17.70 6.40
N GLY A 472 53.07 -18.79 5.63
CA GLY A 472 53.62 -20.08 6.10
C GLY A 472 53.44 -21.23 5.12
N SER A 473 54.53 -21.68 4.50
CA SER A 473 54.63 -22.62 3.39
C SER A 473 54.79 -24.11 3.77
N VAL A 474 54.02 -25.01 3.09
CA VAL A 474 54.43 -26.27 2.38
C VAL A 474 54.79 -27.53 3.22
N PRO A 475 54.64 -28.82 2.77
CA PRO A 475 53.72 -29.49 1.80
C PRO A 475 53.15 -30.86 2.28
N SER A 476 52.28 -31.52 1.48
CA SER A 476 52.54 -32.88 0.91
C SER A 476 51.28 -33.70 0.49
N ARG A 477 51.22 -33.97 -0.83
CA ARG A 477 50.94 -35.25 -1.55
C ARG A 477 49.51 -35.81 -1.80
N ARG A 478 49.34 -36.06 -3.11
CA ARG A 478 48.71 -37.19 -3.85
C ARG A 478 47.16 -37.23 -3.88
N GLY A 479 46.50 -37.47 -5.01
CA GLY A 479 46.97 -37.91 -6.33
C GLY A 479 45.89 -37.83 -7.42
N ARG A 480 46.38 -37.90 -8.67
CA ARG A 480 45.64 -38.07 -9.93
C ARG A 480 44.73 -39.31 -9.91
N TYR A 481 43.61 -39.26 -10.62
CA TYR A 481 43.40 -40.05 -11.85
C TYR A 481 42.33 -39.41 -12.75
N LYS A 482 42.70 -39.19 -14.02
CA LYS A 482 41.81 -39.06 -15.18
C LYS A 482 41.46 -40.46 -15.67
N THR A 483 40.22 -40.66 -16.10
CA THR A 483 39.94 -41.49 -17.29
C THR A 483 38.64 -41.06 -17.96
N GLU A 484 38.76 -40.62 -19.20
CA GLU A 484 37.68 -40.52 -20.18
C GLU A 484 37.22 -41.92 -20.61
N ARG A 485 35.94 -42.06 -20.99
CA ARG A 485 35.57 -42.88 -22.15
C ARG A 485 34.25 -42.42 -22.77
N GLN A 486 34.37 -42.19 -24.08
CA GLN A 486 33.36 -41.94 -25.11
C GLN A 486 32.21 -42.96 -25.14
N GLY A 487 31.07 -42.50 -25.67
CA GLY A 487 30.04 -43.36 -26.25
C GLY A 487 28.89 -42.54 -26.86
N LYS A 488 28.99 -42.26 -28.16
CA LYS A 488 27.97 -41.62 -29.02
C LYS A 488 26.72 -42.49 -29.20
N ASN A 489 25.60 -41.82 -29.50
CA ASN A 489 24.48 -42.11 -30.44
C ASN A 489 23.23 -41.43 -29.84
N GLY A 490 22.49 -40.48 -30.44
CA GLY A 490 22.13 -40.25 -31.85
C GLY A 490 20.61 -40.48 -32.01
N TRP A 491 19.91 -39.58 -32.73
CA TRP A 491 18.50 -39.60 -33.20
C TRP A 491 17.47 -38.92 -32.25
N MET A 492 16.77 -37.80 -32.57
CA MET A 492 15.71 -37.51 -33.61
C MET A 492 14.54 -38.51 -33.50
N ASP A 493 13.24 -38.18 -33.46
CA ASP A 493 12.37 -37.01 -33.70
C ASP A 493 11.20 -37.09 -32.65
N GLU A 494 10.25 -36.19 -32.42
CA GLU A 494 9.41 -35.28 -33.25
C GLU A 494 8.86 -34.15 -32.36
#